data_AF-A0A3N5SFP7-F1
#
_entry.id   AF-A0A3N5SFP7-F1
#
_cell.length_a   1.000
_cell.length_b   1.000
_cell.length_c   1.000
_cell.angle_alpha   90.00
_cell.angle_beta   90.00
_cell.angle_gamma   90.00
#
_symmetry.space_group_name_H-M   'P 1'
#
loop_
_entity.id
_entity.type
_entity.pdbx_description
1 polymer ?
#
loop_
_entity_poly.entity_id
_entity_poly.type
_entity_poly.pdbx_seq_one_letter_code
_entity_poly.pdbx_strand_id
1 'polypeptide(L)' 'GIVPAPESAHAIRAAIDEALDAKAKGEKRVILFNLSGHGNFDMASYEAYLSGKLVDYEYPVEAIHEAMKDLPQVQPA' A
#
# COMPACT_ATOMS: atom_id res chain seq x y z
N GLY A 1 13.56 -3.64 -16.32
CA GLY A 1 12.69 -2.70 -15.57
C GLY A 1 13.00 -2.81 -14.09
N ILE A 2 12.43 -1.92 -13.27
CA ILE A 2 12.51 -1.99 -11.80
C ILE A 2 11.20 -2.61 -11.31
N VAL A 3 11.26 -3.64 -10.45
CA VAL A 3 10.08 -4.15 -9.75
C VAL A 3 9.92 -3.32 -8.47
N PRO A 4 8.86 -2.50 -8.34
CA PRO A 4 8.62 -1.73 -7.11
C PRO A 4 8.23 -2.67 -5.96
N ALA A 5 8.40 -2.24 -4.72
CA ALA A 5 7.73 -2.88 -3.59
C ALA A 5 6.20 -2.72 -3.74
N PRO A 6 5.37 -3.64 -3.20
CA PRO A 6 3.90 -3.51 -3.24
C PRO A 6 3.38 -2.18 -2.71
N GLU A 7 4.01 -1.62 -1.67
CA GLU A 7 3.70 -0.31 -1.11
C GLU A 7 4.03 0.82 -2.10
N SER A 8 5.21 0.75 -2.75
CA SER A 8 5.63 1.70 -3.79
C SER A 8 4.70 1.70 -5.01
N ALA A 9 4.04 0.58 -5.31
CA ALA A 9 3.07 0.50 -6.41
C ALA A 9 1.88 1.47 -6.23
N HIS A 10 1.53 1.83 -5.00
CA HIS A 10 0.48 2.81 -4.71
C HIS A 10 0.90 4.23 -5.14
N ALA A 11 2.15 4.61 -4.92
CA ALA A 11 2.68 5.89 -5.39
C ALA A 11 2.74 5.95 -6.93
N ILE A 12 3.09 4.83 -7.57
CA ILE A 12 3.05 4.72 -9.04
C ILE A 12 1.61 4.87 -9.55
N ARG A 13 0.63 4.24 -8.89
CA ARG A 13 -0.78 4.39 -9.25
C ARG A 13 -1.23 5.84 -9.17
N ALA A 14 -0.93 6.54 -8.07
CA ALA A 14 -1.26 7.95 -7.92
C ALA A 14 -0.59 8.82 -9.02
N ALA A 15 0.66 8.54 -9.38
CA ALA A 15 1.34 9.23 -10.46
C ALA A 15 0.67 9.00 -11.83
N ILE A 16 0.15 7.80 -12.08
CA ILE A 16 -0.63 7.49 -13.30
C ILE A 16 -1.95 8.28 -13.30
N ASP A 17 -2.66 8.31 -12.17
CA ASP A 17 -3.92 9.04 -12.06
C ASP A 17 -3.72 10.54 -12.32
N GLU A 18 -2.65 11.14 -11.77
CA GLU A 18 -2.25 12.53 -12.03
C GLU A 18 -1.89 12.79 -13.50
N ALA A 19 -1.21 11.84 -14.16
CA ALA A 19 -0.88 11.95 -15.57
C ALA A 19 -2.13 11.89 -16.46
N LEU A 20 -3.11 11.06 -16.10
CA LEU A 20 -4.40 10.95 -16.80
C LEU A 20 -5.23 12.22 -16.63
N ASP A 21 -5.25 12.81 -15.44
CA ASP A 21 -5.89 14.10 -15.17
C ASP A 21 -5.28 15.23 -16.02
N ALA A 22 -3.95 15.37 -16.02
CA ALA A 22 -3.24 16.36 -16.83
C ALA A 22 -3.53 16.18 -18.33
N LYS A 23 -3.58 14.92 -18.80
CA LYS A 23 -3.95 14.60 -20.19
C LYS A 23 -5.37 15.05 -20.52
N ALA A 24 -6.34 14.80 -19.64
CA ALA A 24 -7.74 15.21 -19.84
C ALA A 24 -7.89 16.74 -19.89
N LYS A 25 -7.06 17.47 -19.15
CA LYS A 25 -7.03 18.95 -19.12
C LYS A 25 -6.18 19.59 -20.23
N GLY A 26 -5.40 18.79 -20.97
CA GLY A 26 -4.47 19.30 -21.98
C GLY A 26 -3.26 20.04 -21.37
N GLU A 27 -2.94 19.76 -20.11
CA GLU A 27 -1.87 20.43 -19.38
C GLU A 27 -0.56 19.64 -19.43
N LYS A 28 0.57 20.35 -19.51
CA LYS A 28 1.88 19.75 -19.24
C LYS A 28 2.10 19.73 -17.74
N ARG A 29 2.33 18.54 -17.17
CA ARG A 29 2.60 18.34 -15.74
C ARG A 29 3.87 17.53 -15.54
N VAL A 30 4.71 17.95 -14.60
CA VAL A 30 5.86 17.17 -14.11
C VAL A 30 5.43 16.49 -12.83
N ILE A 31 5.58 15.17 -12.78
CA ILE A 31 5.15 14.35 -11.64
C ILE A 31 6.39 13.65 -11.08
N LEU A 32 6.72 13.97 -9.82
CA LEU A 32 7.74 13.27 -9.04
C LEU A 32 7.02 12.41 -8.01
N PHE A 33 7.37 11.12 -7.96
CA PHE A 33 6.88 10.21 -6.92
C PHE A 33 8.06 9.49 -6.27
N ASN A 34 7.86 9.04 -5.03
CA ASN A 34 8.87 8.30 -4.29
C ASN A 34 8.73 6.79 -4.57
N LEU A 35 9.75 6.19 -5.16
CA LEU A 35 9.91 4.73 -5.19
C LEU A 35 10.64 4.31 -3.91
N SER A 36 9.88 4.09 -2.84
CA SER A 36 10.41 3.86 -1.50
C SER A 36 11.16 2.54 -1.34
N GLY A 37 10.92 1.55 -2.21
CA GLY A 37 11.57 0.24 -2.14
C GLY A 37 11.42 -0.59 -3.42
N HIS A 38 12.23 -1.66 -3.50
CA HIS A 38 12.19 -2.65 -4.57
C HIS A 38 11.41 -3.90 -4.13
N GLY A 39 10.77 -4.60 -5.07
CA GLY A 39 9.95 -5.78 -4.80
C GLY A 39 10.71 -7.12 -4.77
N ASN A 40 12.05 -7.12 -4.80
CA ASN A 40 12.85 -8.35 -4.93
C ASN A 40 12.54 -9.39 -3.84
N PHE A 41 12.14 -8.96 -2.64
CA PHE A 41 11.80 -9.84 -1.52
C PHE A 41 10.28 -10.04 -1.36
N ASP A 42 9.47 -9.36 -2.18
CA ASP A 42 8.00 -9.36 -2.11
C ASP A 42 7.37 -10.22 -3.20
N MET A 43 8.17 -11.04 -3.89
CA MET A 43 7.70 -11.85 -5.01
C MET A 43 6.59 -12.83 -4.62
N ALA A 44 6.62 -13.37 -3.40
CA ALA A 44 5.55 -14.23 -2.87
C ALA A 44 4.23 -13.44 -2.70
N SER A 45 4.30 -12.19 -2.22
CA SER A 45 3.14 -11.31 -2.10
C SER A 45 2.55 -10.97 -3.47
N TYR A 46 3.41 -10.66 -4.44
CA TYR A 46 2.98 -10.44 -5.83
C TYR A 46 2.34 -11.69 -6.44
N GLU A 47 2.93 -12.87 -6.25
CA GLU A 47 2.34 -14.13 -6.73
C GLU A 47 0.97 -14.38 -6.09
N ALA A 48 0.85 -14.22 -4.77
CA ALA A 48 -0.42 -14.42 -4.06
C ALA A 48 -1.51 -13.48 -4.61
N TYR A 49 -1.19 -12.20 -4.81
CA TYR A 49 -2.14 -11.23 -5.38
C TYR A 49 -2.52 -11.58 -6.82
N LEU A 50 -1.52 -11.79 -7.70
CA LEU A 50 -1.75 -12.04 -9.13
C LEU A 50 -2.43 -13.39 -9.40
N SER A 51 -2.23 -14.38 -8.53
CA SER A 51 -2.93 -15.67 -8.60
C SER A 51 -4.30 -15.68 -7.92
N GLY A 52 -4.75 -14.55 -7.37
CA GLY A 52 -6.04 -14.42 -6.68
C GLY A 52 -6.11 -15.21 -5.36
N LYS A 53 -4.96 -15.55 -4.77
CA LYS A 53 -4.85 -16.29 -3.50
C LYS A 53 -4.68 -15.37 -2.29
N LEU A 54 -4.41 -14.08 -2.50
CA LEU A 54 -4.34 -13.11 -1.42
C LEU A 54 -5.75 -12.86 -0.87
N VAL A 55 -5.92 -13.06 0.44
CA VAL A 55 -7.21 -12.91 1.13
C VAL A 55 -7.12 -11.72 2.07
N ASP A 56 -8.11 -10.83 2.02
CA ASP A 56 -8.28 -9.81 3.06
C ASP A 56 -8.66 -10.51 4.35
N TYR A 57 -7.69 -10.57 5.27
CA TYR A 57 -7.89 -11.14 6.58
C TYR A 57 -8.49 -10.09 7.50
N GLU A 58 -9.78 -10.22 7.78
CA GLU A 58 -10.45 -9.44 8.82
C GLU A 58 -10.08 -10.03 10.19
N TYR A 59 -9.30 -9.28 10.97
CA TYR A 59 -8.84 -9.73 12.28
C TYR A 59 -10.03 -9.83 13.24
N PRO A 60 -10.25 -10.95 13.95
CA PRO A 60 -11.40 -11.14 14.82
C PRO A 60 -11.47 -10.09 15.92
N VAL A 61 -12.62 -9.44 16.07
CA VAL A 61 -12.87 -8.41 17.10
C VAL A 61 -12.59 -8.95 18.51
N GLU A 62 -12.89 -10.22 18.75
CA GLU A 62 -12.60 -10.90 20.02
C GLU A 62 -11.10 -10.94 20.30
N ALA A 63 -10.28 -11.24 19.30
CA ALA A 63 -8.83 -11.27 19.45
C ALA A 63 -8.26 -9.86 19.68
N ILE A 64 -8.86 -8.82 19.09
CA ILE A 64 -8.54 -7.42 19.42
C ILE A 64 -8.84 -7.17 20.90
N HIS A 65 -10.06 -7.47 21.35
CA HIS A 65 -10.46 -7.24 22.74
C HIS A 65 -9.57 -7.97 23.75
N GLU A 66 -9.18 -9.21 23.46
CA GLU A 66 -8.24 -9.95 24.30
C GLU A 66 -6.87 -9.25 24.35
N ALA A 67 -6.30 -8.87 23.21
CA ALA A 67 -5.01 -8.16 23.18
C ALA A 67 -5.05 -6.81 23.91
N MET A 68 -6.19 -6.11 23.88
CA MET A 68 -6.37 -4.82 24.56
C MET A 68 -6.31 -4.94 26.09
N LYS A 69 -6.56 -6.11 26.68
CA LYS A 69 -6.51 -6.31 28.14
C LYS A 69 -5.10 -6.18 28.72
N ASP A 70 -4.09 -6.51 27.93
CA ASP A 70 -2.68 -6.49 28.34
C ASP A 70 -2.02 -5.12 28.15
N LEU A 71 -2.74 -4.16 27.55
CA LEU A 71 -2.21 -2.83 27.32
C LEU A 71 -2.15 -2.00 28.62
N PRO A 72 -1.03 -1.34 28.92
CA PRO A 72 -0.93 -0.45 30.06
C PRO A 72 -1.85 0.75 29.88
N GLN A 73 -2.58 1.11 30.95
CA GLN A 73 -3.40 2.31 30.96
C GLN A 73 -2.48 3.53 31.14
N VAL A 74 -2.32 4.32 30.08
CA VAL A 74 -1.58 5.59 30.10
C VAL A 74 -2.58 6.74 30.23
N GLN A 75 -2.33 7.66 31.16
CA GLN A 75 -3.13 8.89 31.21
C GLN A 75 -2.76 9.79 30.02
N PRO A 76 -3.73 10.32 29.27
CA PRO A 76 -3.44 11.32 28.25
C PRO A 76 -2.82 12.57 28.90
N ALA A 77 -1.88 13.19 28.18
CA ALA A 77 -1.17 14.39 28.60
C ALA A 77 -2.07 15.63 28.65
#